data_AF-A0A482WD95-F1
#
_entry.id   AF-A0A482WD95-F1
#
_cell.length_a   1.000
_cell.length_b   1.000
_cell.length_c   1.000
_cell.angle_alpha   90.00
_cell.angle_beta   90.00
_cell.angle_gamma   90.00
#
_symmetry.space_group_name_H-M   'P 1'
#
loop_
_entity.id
_entity.type
_entity.pdbx_description
1 polymer ?
#
loop_
_entity_poly.entity_id
_entity_poly.type
_entity_poly.pdbx_seq_one_letter_code
_entity_poly.pdbx_strand_id
1 'polypeptide(L)'
;MVNEFSESALVVYFAQKVKILNSASLWSKYSMLKAALAVKNNVNINTYPKLKGFLKKQSVGYKPKKAQVFSKHEVTKFISETPDEKFLVMKVTFLIGFSEACRREELKKKMAIEDIENKGSFLIDKIPDA
;
A
#
# COMPACT_ATOMS: atom_id res chain seq x y z
N MET A 1 -1.80 0.28 -40.67
CA MET A 1 -2.00 1.21 -39.54
C MET A 1 -1.89 0.41 -38.25
N VAL A 2 -0.85 0.63 -37.44
CA VAL A 2 -0.75 -0.02 -36.12
C VAL A 2 -1.72 0.70 -35.21
N ASN A 3 -2.76 0.02 -34.74
CA ASN A 3 -3.68 0.58 -33.77
C ASN A 3 -2.93 0.72 -32.43
N GLU A 4 -2.67 1.97 -32.02
CA GLU A 4 -1.76 2.33 -30.91
C GLU A 4 -2.13 1.66 -29.58
N PHE A 5 -3.41 1.31 -29.39
CA PHE A 5 -3.93 0.64 -28.19
C PHE A 5 -4.39 -0.80 -28.44
N SER A 6 -3.94 -1.41 -29.54
CA SER A 6 -4.20 -2.83 -29.79
C SER A 6 -3.64 -3.73 -28.69
N GLU A 7 -4.24 -4.91 -28.55
CA GLU A 7 -3.78 -5.92 -27.59
C GLU A 7 -2.30 -6.27 -27.78
N SER A 8 -1.82 -6.40 -29.02
CA SER A 8 -0.42 -6.68 -29.32
C SER A 8 0.51 -5.54 -28.90
N ALA A 9 0.13 -4.28 -29.17
CA ALA A 9 0.90 -3.11 -28.75
C ALA A 9 1.03 -3.05 -27.22
N LEU A 10 -0.06 -3.31 -26.49
CA LEU A 10 -0.03 -3.35 -25.03
C LEU A 10 0.78 -4.53 -24.49
N VAL A 11 0.74 -5.71 -25.13
CA VAL A 11 1.60 -6.83 -24.76
C VAL A 11 3.08 -6.45 -24.89
N VAL A 12 3.48 -5.80 -26.00
CA VAL A 12 4.86 -5.33 -26.20
C VAL A 12 5.25 -4.29 -25.13
N TYR A 13 4.36 -3.34 -24.83
CA TYR A 13 4.57 -2.36 -23.77
C TYR A 13 4.81 -3.04 -22.41
N PHE A 14 3.95 -3.98 -22.02
CA PHE A 14 4.08 -4.70 -20.75
C PHE A 14 5.30 -5.64 -20.74
N ALA A 15 5.72 -6.18 -21.88
CA ALA A 15 6.98 -6.94 -21.98
C ALA A 15 8.20 -6.09 -21.63
N GLN A 16 8.22 -4.80 -21.98
CA GLN A 16 9.28 -3.89 -21.54
C GLN A 16 9.15 -3.55 -20.05
N LYS A 17 7.93 -3.40 -19.53
CA LYS A 17 7.71 -3.06 -18.11
C LYS A 17 8.06 -4.18 -17.14
N VAL A 18 7.92 -5.46 -17.53
CA VAL A 18 8.31 -6.62 -16.71
C VAL A 18 9.79 -6.58 -16.32
N LYS A 19 10.66 -5.97 -17.15
CA LYS A 19 12.10 -5.84 -16.86
C LYS A 19 12.40 -4.96 -15.64
N ILE A 20 11.42 -4.16 -15.20
CA ILE A 20 11.61 -3.10 -14.18
C ILE A 20 10.62 -3.25 -13.03
N LEU A 21 9.41 -3.75 -13.31
CA LEU A 21 8.30 -3.81 -12.35
C LEU A 21 8.03 -5.23 -11.88
N ASN A 22 7.71 -5.38 -10.60
CA ASN A 22 7.17 -6.62 -10.05
C ASN A 22 5.72 -6.85 -10.50
N SER A 23 5.22 -8.08 -10.29
CA SER A 23 3.86 -8.47 -10.68
C SER A 23 2.76 -7.54 -10.14
N ALA A 24 2.80 -7.18 -8.85
CA ALA A 24 1.80 -6.30 -8.26
C ALA A 24 1.80 -4.91 -8.92
N SER A 25 2.99 -4.34 -9.18
CA SER A 25 3.14 -3.07 -9.89
C SER A 25 2.65 -3.14 -11.35
N LEU A 26 2.85 -4.27 -12.04
CA LEU A 26 2.33 -4.49 -13.38
C LEU A 26 0.80 -4.48 -13.39
N TRP A 27 0.16 -5.16 -12.45
CA TRP A 27 -1.30 -5.16 -12.31
C TRP A 27 -1.84 -3.78 -11.94
N SER A 28 -1.15 -3.03 -11.07
CA SER A 28 -1.49 -1.63 -10.79
C SER A 28 -1.42 -0.78 -12.07
N LYS A 29 -0.35 -0.91 -12.85
CA LYS A 29 -0.21 -0.17 -14.12
C LYS A 29 -1.28 -0.57 -15.15
N TYR A 30 -1.63 -1.84 -15.22
CA TYR A 30 -2.76 -2.33 -16.02
C TYR A 30 -4.07 -1.69 -15.59
N SER A 31 -4.38 -1.66 -14.28
CA SER A 31 -5.60 -1.03 -13.77
C SER A 31 -5.65 0.47 -14.08
N MET A 32 -4.54 1.19 -13.93
CA MET A 32 -4.45 2.60 -14.32
C MET A 32 -4.72 2.80 -15.81
N LEU A 33 -4.10 1.99 -16.67
CA LEU A 33 -4.30 2.06 -18.13
C LEU A 33 -5.73 1.68 -18.51
N LYS A 34 -6.31 0.66 -17.88
CA LYS A 34 -7.70 0.26 -18.09
C LYS A 34 -8.65 1.42 -17.84
N ALA A 35 -8.50 2.10 -16.71
CA ALA A 35 -9.33 3.26 -16.38
C ALA A 35 -9.09 4.42 -17.35
N ALA A 36 -7.82 4.77 -17.61
CA ALA A 36 -7.48 5.89 -18.47
C ALA A 36 -7.96 5.70 -19.93
N LEU A 37 -7.75 4.52 -20.50
CA LEU A 37 -8.13 4.22 -21.88
C LEU A 37 -9.65 4.10 -22.04
N ALA A 38 -10.35 3.60 -21.01
CA ALA A 38 -11.81 3.58 -21.01
C ALA A 38 -12.38 5.00 -21.07
N VAL A 39 -11.86 5.93 -20.26
CA VAL A 39 -12.35 7.31 -20.20
C VAL A 39 -11.91 8.15 -21.40
N LYS A 40 -10.63 8.10 -21.79
CA LYS A 40 -10.05 9.04 -22.76
C LYS A 40 -10.11 8.56 -24.20
N ASN A 41 -10.15 7.25 -24.42
CA ASN A 41 -10.03 6.65 -25.75
C ASN A 41 -11.20 5.71 -26.08
N ASN A 42 -12.14 5.51 -25.16
CA ASN A 42 -13.23 4.54 -25.26
C ASN A 42 -12.73 3.12 -25.60
N VAL A 43 -11.54 2.76 -25.12
CA VAL A 43 -10.93 1.44 -25.35
C VAL A 43 -11.07 0.59 -24.09
N ASN A 44 -11.78 -0.54 -24.22
CA ASN A 44 -11.96 -1.49 -23.13
C ASN A 44 -10.92 -2.62 -23.18
N ILE A 45 -9.75 -2.42 -22.58
CA ILE A 45 -8.69 -3.45 -22.54
C ILE A 45 -9.05 -4.67 -21.70
N ASN A 46 -10.19 -4.68 -20.99
CA ASN A 46 -10.66 -5.88 -20.30
C ASN A 46 -11.01 -7.01 -21.28
N THR A 47 -11.29 -6.69 -22.54
CA THR A 47 -11.58 -7.65 -23.60
C THR A 47 -10.32 -8.30 -24.18
N TYR A 48 -9.12 -8.00 -23.67
CA TYR A 48 -7.84 -8.47 -24.18
C TYR A 48 -7.33 -9.72 -23.41
N PRO A 49 -7.68 -10.95 -23.84
CA PRO A 49 -7.32 -12.17 -23.13
C PRO A 49 -5.82 -12.50 -23.16
N LYS A 50 -5.11 -12.21 -24.26
CA LYS A 50 -3.66 -12.44 -24.39
C LYS A 50 -2.90 -11.52 -23.46
N LEU A 51 -3.31 -10.25 -23.35
CA LEU A 51 -2.71 -9.31 -22.40
C LEU A 51 -2.89 -9.79 -20.94
N LYS A 52 -4.12 -10.15 -20.55
CA LYS A 52 -4.39 -10.69 -19.21
C LYS A 52 -3.63 -11.99 -18.95
N GLY A 53 -3.59 -12.88 -19.95
CA GLY A 53 -2.82 -14.13 -19.87
C GLY A 53 -1.33 -13.89 -19.69
N PHE A 54 -0.76 -12.93 -20.43
CA PHE A 54 0.62 -12.49 -20.26
C PHE A 54 0.89 -12.02 -18.83
N LEU A 55 0.08 -11.10 -18.29
CA LEU A 55 0.24 -10.58 -16.92
C LEU A 55 0.09 -11.67 -15.84
N LYS A 56 -0.85 -12.61 -16.03
CA LYS A 56 -1.01 -13.76 -15.12
C LYS A 56 0.23 -14.63 -15.08
N LYS A 57 0.88 -14.90 -16.21
CA LYS A 57 2.13 -15.66 -16.26
C LYS A 57 3.25 -14.99 -15.46
N GLN A 58 3.33 -13.66 -15.48
CA GLN A 58 4.30 -12.90 -14.66
C GLN A 58 3.99 -12.94 -13.16
N SER A 59 2.80 -13.39 -12.78
CA SER A 59 2.40 -13.52 -11.38
C SER A 59 2.75 -14.88 -10.78
N VAL A 60 3.07 -15.87 -11.61
CA VAL A 60 3.43 -17.23 -11.15
C VAL A 60 4.73 -17.17 -10.36
N GLY A 61 4.71 -17.70 -9.14
CA GLY A 61 5.88 -17.70 -8.25
C GLY A 61 6.22 -16.35 -7.61
N TYR A 62 5.46 -15.28 -7.92
CA TYR A 62 5.67 -13.98 -7.28
C TYR A 62 5.36 -14.07 -5.79
N LYS A 63 6.34 -13.71 -4.95
CA LYS A 63 6.19 -13.57 -3.51
C LYS A 63 6.09 -12.08 -3.16
N PRO A 64 4.93 -11.61 -2.67
CA PRO A 64 4.78 -10.22 -2.26
C PRO A 64 5.77 -9.84 -1.16
N LYS A 65 6.37 -8.66 -1.27
CA LYS A 65 7.16 -8.08 -0.17
C LYS A 65 6.19 -7.68 0.94
N LYS A 66 6.31 -8.31 2.10
CA LYS A 66 5.56 -7.93 3.30
C LYS A 66 6.42 -7.01 4.18
N ALA A 67 5.76 -6.16 4.95
CA ALA A 67 6.45 -5.45 6.03
C ALA A 67 6.99 -6.46 7.05
N GLN A 68 8.11 -6.13 7.69
CA GLN A 68 8.61 -6.93 8.81
C GLN A 68 7.59 -6.91 9.93
N VAL A 69 7.33 -8.08 10.51
CA VAL A 69 6.48 -8.23 11.68
C VAL A 69 7.40 -8.27 12.89
N PHE A 70 7.23 -7.34 13.83
CA PHE A 70 8.01 -7.30 15.05
C PHE A 70 7.53 -8.37 16.03
N SER A 71 8.47 -9.04 16.69
CA SER A 71 8.20 -9.94 17.80
C SER A 71 7.84 -9.15 19.06
N LYS A 72 7.15 -9.80 20.01
CA LYS A 72 6.85 -9.23 21.33
C LYS A 72 8.11 -8.72 22.02
N HIS A 73 9.21 -9.48 21.95
CA HIS A 73 10.49 -9.10 22.54
C HIS A 73 11.06 -7.81 21.91
N GLU A 74 11.06 -7.68 20.59
CA GLU A 74 11.52 -6.46 19.91
C GLU A 74 10.67 -5.24 20.30
N VAL A 75 9.35 -5.41 20.39
CA VAL A 75 8.43 -4.35 20.83
C VAL A 75 8.74 -3.93 22.27
N THR A 76 8.78 -4.89 23.20
CA THR A 76 9.06 -4.60 24.62
C THR A 76 10.44 -3.95 24.80
N LYS A 77 11.46 -4.46 24.11
CA LYS A 77 12.81 -3.88 24.13
C LYS A 77 12.80 -2.43 23.66
N PHE A 78 12.12 -2.13 22.55
CA PHE A 78 12.04 -0.76 22.04
C PHE A 78 11.37 0.19 23.04
N ILE A 79 10.24 -0.21 23.63
CA ILE A 79 9.48 0.62 24.57
C ILE A 79 10.24 0.82 25.89
N SER A 80 10.82 -0.24 26.45
CA SER A 80 11.40 -0.20 27.80
C SER A 80 12.84 0.29 27.84
N GLU A 81 13.66 0.01 26.81
CA GLU A 81 15.11 0.22 26.90
C GLU A 81 15.63 1.44 26.13
N THR A 82 14.87 1.96 25.15
CA THR A 82 15.37 3.11 24.36
C THR A 82 15.22 4.43 25.12
N PRO A 83 16.14 5.40 24.98
CA PRO A 83 16.05 6.67 25.72
C PRO A 83 14.87 7.56 25.26
N ASP A 84 14.07 8.03 26.22
CA ASP A 84 12.91 8.89 25.93
C ASP A 84 13.33 10.25 25.35
N GLU A 85 14.45 10.80 25.80
CA GLU A 85 15.01 12.07 25.29
C GLU A 85 15.15 12.10 23.76
N LYS A 86 15.34 10.92 23.14
CA LYS A 86 15.49 10.77 21.69
C LYS A 86 14.26 10.16 21.01
N PHE A 87 13.54 9.28 21.70
CA PHE A 87 12.52 8.43 21.06
C PHE A 87 11.11 8.56 21.65
N LEU A 88 10.86 9.47 22.61
CA LEU A 88 9.56 9.59 23.28
C LEU A 88 8.39 9.67 22.29
N VAL A 89 8.46 10.61 21.33
CA VAL A 89 7.41 10.77 20.31
C VAL A 89 7.23 9.47 19.51
N MET A 90 8.33 8.82 19.12
CA MET A 90 8.27 7.58 18.34
C MET A 90 7.67 6.42 19.13
N LYS A 91 7.97 6.30 20.42
CA LYS A 91 7.36 5.31 21.32
C LYS A 91 5.86 5.54 21.45
N VAL A 92 5.44 6.77 21.70
CA VAL A 92 4.03 7.14 21.82
C VAL A 92 3.28 6.86 20.52
N THR A 93 3.77 7.35 19.38
CA THR A 93 3.17 7.08 18.06
C THR A 93 3.13 5.58 17.73
N PHE A 94 4.16 4.83 18.11
CA PHE A 94 4.19 3.38 17.91
C PHE A 94 3.14 2.67 18.76
N LEU A 95 2.98 3.04 20.04
CA LEU A 95 1.98 2.44 20.93
C LEU A 95 0.55 2.72 20.47
N ILE A 96 0.25 3.97 20.09
CA ILE A 96 -1.05 4.34 19.53
C ILE A 96 -1.32 3.54 18.25
N GLY A 97 -0.40 3.58 17.28
CA GLY A 97 -0.55 2.85 16.03
C GLY A 97 -0.63 1.33 16.19
N PHE A 98 0.04 0.77 17.19
CA PHE A 98 0.01 -0.67 17.49
C PHE A 98 -1.28 -1.10 18.19
N SER A 99 -1.76 -0.31 19.16
CA SER A 99 -2.96 -0.61 19.93
C SER A 99 -4.24 -0.45 19.11
N GLU A 100 -4.27 0.53 18.21
CA GLU A 100 -5.47 0.86 17.42
C GLU A 100 -5.39 0.38 15.95
N ALA A 101 -4.27 -0.25 15.57
CA ALA A 101 -3.98 -0.65 14.19
C ALA A 101 -4.07 0.51 13.16
N CYS A 102 -3.79 1.75 13.60
CA CYS A 102 -3.85 2.93 12.75
C CYS A 102 -2.84 2.86 11.58
N ARG A 103 -3.27 3.31 10.41
CA ARG A 103 -2.41 3.59 9.26
C ARG A 103 -1.60 4.85 9.51
N ARG A 104 -0.44 4.96 8.84
CA ARG A 104 0.45 6.14 8.95
C ARG A 104 -0.25 7.46 8.64
N GLU A 105 -1.17 7.47 7.68
CA GLU A 105 -1.89 8.70 7.31
C GLU A 105 -2.93 9.10 8.36
N GLU A 106 -3.54 8.14 9.06
CA GLU A 106 -4.47 8.39 10.17
C GLU A 106 -3.70 9.06 11.33
N LEU A 107 -2.54 8.51 11.70
CA LEU A 107 -1.67 9.09 12.74
C LEU A 107 -1.14 10.49 12.40
N LYS A 108 -0.81 10.76 11.13
CA LYS A 108 -0.13 12.01 10.73
C LYS A 108 -1.06 13.20 10.55
N LYS A 109 -2.28 12.96 10.06
CA LYS A 109 -3.15 14.04 9.59
C LYS A 109 -4.36 14.26 10.49
N LYS A 110 -4.68 13.32 11.37
CA LYS A 110 -6.02 13.26 11.97
C LYS A 110 -6.05 13.09 13.49
N MET A 111 -4.91 12.98 14.17
CA MET A 111 -4.90 12.99 15.63
C MET A 111 -4.57 14.40 16.12
N ALA A 112 -5.59 15.10 16.63
CA ALA A 112 -5.40 16.27 17.47
C ALA A 112 -5.43 15.85 18.95
N ILE A 113 -4.88 16.70 19.83
CA ILE A 113 -4.95 16.47 21.28
C ILE A 113 -6.41 16.43 21.76
N GLU A 114 -7.27 17.17 21.07
CA GLU A 114 -8.71 17.24 21.31
C GLU A 114 -9.43 15.90 21.07
N ASP A 115 -8.84 15.01 20.26
CA ASP A 115 -9.38 13.69 19.94
C ASP A 115 -9.03 12.63 21.01
N ILE A 116 -8.23 13.00 22.02
CA ILE A 116 -7.76 12.13 23.10
C ILE A 116 -8.54 12.41 24.38
N GLU A 117 -9.37 11.47 24.80
CA GLU A 117 -10.06 11.51 26.09
C GLU A 117 -9.30 10.74 27.16
N ASN A 118 -8.94 11.42 28.25
CA ASN A 118 -8.31 10.78 29.40
C ASN A 118 -9.37 10.28 30.40
N LYS A 119 -9.43 8.96 30.63
CA LYS A 119 -10.31 8.32 31.63
C LYS A 119 -9.55 7.93 32.92
N GLY A 120 -8.32 8.41 33.09
CA GLY A 120 -7.43 8.15 34.22
C GLY A 120 -6.68 6.82 34.08
N SER A 121 -7.42 5.71 34.01
CA SER A 121 -6.83 4.37 33.86
C SER A 121 -6.50 3.99 32.42
N PHE A 122 -7.10 4.67 31.45
CA PHE A 122 -6.83 4.51 30.02
C PHE A 122 -7.12 5.80 29.25
N LEU A 123 -6.56 5.90 28.05
CA LEU A 123 -6.86 6.93 27.07
C LEU A 123 -7.81 6.35 26.02
N ILE A 124 -8.71 7.17 25.50
CA ILE A 124 -9.54 6.86 24.35
C ILE A 124 -9.14 7.82 23.24
N ASP A 125 -8.59 7.31 22.15
CA ASP A 125 -8.28 8.12 20.97
C ASP A 125 -9.40 7.92 19.93
N LYS A 126 -9.96 9.02 19.43
CA LYS A 126 -10.96 8.98 18.36
C LYS A 126 -10.26 9.10 17.01
N ILE A 127 -10.32 8.06 16.18
CA ILE A 127 -9.78 8.09 14.82
C ILE A 127 -10.84 8.68 13.87
N PRO A 128 -10.63 9.85 13.27
CA PRO A 128 -11.61 10.45 12.36
C PRO A 128 -11.70 9.69 11.02
N ASP A 129 -12.93 9.36 10.61
CA ASP A 129 -13.29 8.61 9.39
C ASP A 129 -12.77 7.16 9.30
N ALA A 130 -12.74 6.42 10.42
CA ALA A 130 -12.56 4.97 10.41
C ALA A 130 -13.75 4.23 9.75
#